data_AF-A0A836YMN2-F1
#
_entry.id   AF-A0A836YMN2-F1
#
_cell.length_a   1.000
_cell.length_b   1.000
_cell.length_c   1.000
_cell.angle_alpha   90.00
_cell.angle_beta   90.00
_cell.angle_gamma   90.00
#
_symmetry.space_group_name_H-M   'P 1'
#
loop_
_entity.id
_entity.type
_entity.pdbx_description
1 polymer ?
#
loop_
_entity_poly.entity_id
_entity_poly.type
_entity_poly.pdbx_seq_one_letter_code
_entity_poly.pdbx_strand_id
1 'polypeptide(L)'
;MSLAKLINELNAQQKKAATTTAQNCLVLAGAGCGKTKTIVARAAYLIDQGLPANQIQILTFTRRAASEIVARVEQHVGAQAKGL
;
A
#
# COMPACT_ATOMS: atom_id res chain seq x y z
N MET A 1 -0.06 14.20 -0.39
CA MET A 1 -1.16 13.79 0.52
C MET A 1 -0.52 13.14 1.75
N SER A 2 -1.22 13.03 2.90
CA SER A 2 -0.65 12.35 4.07
C SER A 2 -1.10 10.89 4.17
N LEU A 3 -0.33 10.06 4.89
CA LEU A 3 -0.75 8.70 5.26
C LEU A 3 -2.06 8.71 6.06
N ALA A 4 -2.21 9.64 7.01
CA ALA A 4 -3.43 9.77 7.82
C ALA A 4 -4.69 9.91 6.95
N LYS A 5 -4.60 10.71 5.87
CA LYS A 5 -5.71 10.84 4.91
C LYS A 5 -5.99 9.50 4.21
N LEU A 6 -4.96 8.81 3.71
CA LEU A 6 -5.12 7.53 3.03
C LEU A 6 -5.82 6.49 3.91
N ILE A 7 -5.39 6.36 5.15
CA ILE A 7 -5.93 5.40 6.11
C ILE A 7 -7.39 5.71 6.47
N ASN A 8 -7.75 7.00 6.58
CA ASN A 8 -9.12 7.42 6.90
C ASN A 8 -10.12 7.15 5.76
N GLU A 9 -9.66 7.06 4.51
CA GLU A 9 -10.52 6.72 3.38
C GLU A 9 -10.69 5.21 3.16
N LEU A 10 -10.10 4.37 4.02
CA LEU A 10 -10.28 2.91 3.96
C LEU A 10 -11.49 2.48 4.78
N ASN A 11 -12.22 1.49 4.29
CA ASN A 11 -13.21 0.81 5.15
C ASN A 11 -12.52 -0.08 6.21
N ALA A 12 -13.28 -0.62 7.15
CA ALA A 12 -12.75 -1.41 8.25
C ALA A 12 -11.94 -2.65 7.79
N GLN A 13 -12.38 -3.33 6.73
CA GLN A 13 -11.68 -4.52 6.22
C GLN A 13 -10.37 -4.15 5.51
N GLN A 14 -10.39 -3.09 4.70
CA GLN A 14 -9.21 -2.57 4.01
C GLN A 14 -8.17 -2.06 5.02
N LYS A 15 -8.62 -1.32 6.05
CA LYS A 15 -7.75 -0.84 7.13
C LYS A 15 -7.09 -2.01 7.86
N LYS A 16 -7.88 -3.02 8.25
CA LYS A 16 -7.36 -4.25 8.87
C LYS A 16 -6.32 -4.95 7.99
N ALA A 17 -6.56 -5.05 6.68
CA ALA A 17 -5.60 -5.64 5.75
C ALA A 17 -4.32 -4.79 5.58
N ALA A 18 -4.45 -3.46 5.52
CA ALA A 18 -3.32 -2.56 5.37
C ALA A 18 -2.43 -2.48 6.63
N THR A 19 -3.01 -2.65 7.83
CA THR A 19 -2.28 -2.50 9.11
C THR A 19 -2.01 -3.82 9.82
N THR A 20 -2.24 -4.96 9.17
CA THR A 20 -2.02 -6.28 9.79
C THR A 20 -0.55 -6.49 10.19
N THR A 21 -0.32 -7.21 11.29
CA THR A 21 1.01 -7.66 11.74
C THR A 21 1.31 -9.11 11.34
N ALA A 22 0.36 -9.79 10.69
CA ALA A 22 0.57 -11.15 10.20
C ALA A 22 1.72 -11.19 9.17
N GLN A 23 2.61 -12.17 9.30
CA GLN A 23 3.70 -12.38 8.35
C GLN A 23 3.18 -12.69 6.95
N ASN A 24 2.16 -13.54 6.86
CA ASN A 24 1.49 -13.91 5.61
C ASN A 24 0.00 -13.53 5.70
N CYS A 25 -0.52 -12.94 4.63
CA CYS A 25 -1.93 -12.52 4.56
C CYS A 25 -2.50 -12.73 3.15
N LEU A 26 -3.69 -13.31 3.07
CA LEU A 26 -4.47 -13.43 1.84
C LEU A 26 -5.69 -12.50 1.92
N VAL A 27 -5.84 -11.61 0.94
CA VAL A 27 -6.98 -10.71 0.83
C VAL A 27 -7.81 -11.08 -0.40
N LEU A 28 -9.02 -11.59 -0.17
CA LEU A 28 -9.97 -11.95 -1.23
C LEU A 28 -11.04 -10.87 -1.35
N ALA A 29 -11.21 -10.33 -2.57
CA ALA A 29 -12.24 -9.32 -2.82
C ALA A 29 -12.63 -9.28 -4.30
N GLY A 30 -13.90 -8.95 -4.55
CA GLY A 30 -14.46 -8.76 -5.89
C GLY A 30 -13.81 -7.62 -6.69
N ALA A 31 -14.21 -7.50 -7.96
CA ALA A 31 -13.79 -6.37 -8.80
C ALA A 31 -14.30 -5.04 -8.19
N GLY A 32 -13.52 -3.97 -8.32
CA GLY A 32 -13.90 -2.64 -7.79
C GLY A 32 -13.82 -2.48 -6.27
N CYS A 33 -13.54 -3.52 -5.47
CA CYS A 33 -13.52 -3.45 -4.01
C CYS A 33 -12.28 -2.75 -3.39
N GLY A 34 -11.48 -2.03 -4.18
CA GLY A 34 -10.33 -1.28 -3.66
C GLY A 34 -9.09 -2.11 -3.30
N LYS A 35 -8.86 -3.26 -3.95
CA LYS A 35 -7.66 -4.10 -3.77
C LYS A 35 -6.36 -3.29 -3.91
N THR A 36 -6.23 -2.56 -5.01
CA THR A 36 -5.04 -1.71 -5.26
C THR A 36 -4.88 -0.61 -4.22
N LYS A 37 -5.98 0.03 -3.79
CA LYS A 37 -5.95 1.05 -2.72
C LYS A 37 -5.42 0.45 -1.41
N THR A 38 -5.82 -0.78 -1.10
CA THR A 38 -5.35 -1.52 0.07
C THR A 38 -3.86 -1.85 -0.02
N ILE A 39 -3.36 -2.25 -1.20
CA ILE A 39 -1.92 -2.51 -1.42
C ILE A 39 -1.09 -1.23 -1.23
N VAL A 40 -1.53 -0.11 -1.81
CA VAL A 40 -0.87 1.20 -1.63
C VAL A 40 -0.82 1.58 -0.15
N ALA A 41 -1.94 1.45 0.55
CA ALA A 41 -2.01 1.74 1.98
C ALA A 41 -1.13 0.82 2.82
N ARG A 42 -1.03 -0.46 2.47
CA ARG A 42 -0.14 -1.41 3.14
C ARG A 42 1.32 -1.01 3.01
N ALA A 43 1.77 -0.69 1.80
CA ALA A 43 3.16 -0.28 1.55
C ALA A 43 3.47 1.03 2.28
N ALA A 44 2.61 2.04 2.14
CA ALA A 44 2.75 3.32 2.82
C ALA A 44 2.78 3.16 4.35
N TYR A 45 1.91 2.31 4.91
CA TYR A 45 1.89 2.01 6.34
C TYR A 45 3.18 1.34 6.80
N LEU A 46 3.70 0.34 6.08
CA LEU A 46 4.95 -0.32 6.45
C LEU A 46 6.15 0.65 6.44
N ILE A 47 6.22 1.52 5.44
CA ILE A 47 7.26 2.55 5.34
C ILE A 47 7.19 3.52 6.52
N ASP A 48 5.99 3.98 6.86
CA ASP A 48 5.75 4.85 8.01
C ASP A 48 6.10 4.20 9.36
N GLN A 49 5.91 2.88 9.47
CA GLN A 49 6.37 2.09 10.62
C GLN A 49 7.89 1.86 10.63
N GLY A 50 8.64 2.41 9.67
CA GLY A 50 10.10 2.37 9.62
C GLY A 50 10.69 1.25 8.76
N LEU A 51 9.88 0.48 8.03
CA LEU A 51 10.41 -0.50 7.08
C LEU A 51 11.00 0.24 5.87
N PRO A 52 12.29 0.06 5.54
CA PRO A 52 12.88 0.70 4.37
C PRO A 52 12.15 0.29 3.08
N ALA A 53 11.81 1.27 2.24
CA ALA A 53 11.05 1.03 0.99
C ALA A 53 11.74 0.02 0.05
N ASN A 54 13.07 0.02 0.01
CA ASN A 54 13.88 -0.92 -0.77
C ASN A 54 13.84 -2.38 -0.25
N GLN A 55 13.18 -2.64 0.87
CA GLN A 55 12.89 -4.00 1.37
C GLN A 55 11.45 -4.43 1.06
N ILE A 56 10.67 -3.61 0.37
CA ILE A 56 9.30 -3.92 -0.03
C ILE A 56 9.29 -4.20 -1.53
N GLN A 57 8.81 -5.39 -1.92
CA GLN A 57 8.59 -5.73 -3.32
C GLN A 57 7.09 -5.79 -3.63
N ILE A 58 6.66 -5.05 -4.65
CA ILE A 58 5.30 -5.12 -5.19
C ILE A 58 5.36 -5.73 -6.58
N LEU A 59 4.51 -6.72 -6.84
CA LEU A 59 4.43 -7.44 -8.12
C LEU A 59 3.01 -7.36 -8.67
N THR A 60 2.91 -7.14 -9.98
CA THR A 60 1.64 -7.09 -10.70
C THR A 60 1.88 -7.47 -12.17
N PHE A 61 0.80 -7.76 -12.89
CA PHE A 61 0.88 -8.32 -14.24
C PHE A 61 1.42 -7.35 -15.29
N THR A 62 1.21 -6.03 -15.11
CA THR A 62 1.61 -5.03 -16.10
C THR A 62 2.55 -3.99 -15.51
N ARG A 63 3.52 -3.53 -16.32
CA ARG A 63 4.43 -2.44 -15.95
C ARG A 63 3.67 -1.17 -15.57
N ARG A 64 2.60 -0.84 -16.30
CA ARG A 64 1.76 0.33 -16.03
C ARG A 64 1.14 0.27 -14.63
N ALA A 65 0.59 -0.88 -14.23
CA ALA A 65 0.02 -1.03 -12.90
C ALA A 65 1.10 -0.94 -11.81
N ALA A 66 2.30 -1.46 -12.07
CA ALA A 66 3.42 -1.33 -11.14
C ALA A 66 3.78 0.14 -10.92
N SER A 67 4.01 0.89 -12.00
CA SER A 67 4.33 2.33 -11.94
C SER A 67 3.23 3.15 -11.25
N GLU A 68 1.96 2.83 -11.49
CA GLU A 68 0.83 3.51 -10.85
C GLU A 68 0.79 3.27 -9.34
N ILE A 69 1.09 2.04 -8.89
CA ILE A 69 1.16 1.73 -7.46
C ILE A 69 2.30 2.50 -6.79
N VAL A 70 3.51 2.47 -7.38
CA VAL A 70 4.69 3.19 -6.85
C VAL A 70 4.39 4.68 -6.72
N ALA A 71 3.90 5.32 -7.79
CA ALA A 71 3.57 6.74 -7.78
C ALA A 71 2.53 7.09 -6.70
N ARG A 72 1.54 6.21 -6.46
CA ARG A 72 0.56 6.43 -5.38
C ARG A 72 1.18 6.29 -4.00
N VAL A 73 2.09 5.35 -3.77
CA VAL A 73 2.79 5.26 -2.48
C VAL A 73 3.63 6.51 -2.24
N GLU A 74 4.38 6.96 -3.24
CA GLU A 74 5.18 8.20 -3.18
C GLU A 74 4.32 9.44 -2.84
N GLN A 75 3.08 9.52 -3.35
CA GLN A 75 2.16 10.62 -3.01
C GLN A 75 1.80 10.72 -1.52
N HIS A 76 1.97 9.63 -0.74
CA HIS A 76 1.58 9.56 0.66
C HIS A 76 2.76 9.60 1.65
N VAL A 77 3.94 9.09 1.26
CA VAL A 77 5.14 9.04 2.14
C VAL A 77 6.36 9.79 1.56
N GLY A 78 6.24 10.36 0.36
CA GLY A 78 7.27 11.22 -0.23
C GLY A 78 8.61 10.53 -0.39
N ALA A 79 9.68 11.21 0.06
CA ALA A 79 11.06 10.72 -0.06
C ALA A 79 11.32 9.38 0.66
N GLN A 80 10.46 8.99 1.62
CA GLN A 80 10.58 7.71 2.31
C GLN A 80 10.27 6.52 1.39
N ALA A 81 9.55 6.72 0.28
CA ALA A 81 9.30 5.68 -0.72
C ALA A 81 10.49 5.39 -1.64
N LYS A 82 11.62 6.07 -1.46
CA LYS A 82 12.78 5.91 -2.35
C LYS A 82 13.26 4.46 -2.39
N GLY A 83 13.25 3.87 -3.58
CA GLY A 83 13.71 2.50 -3.83
C GLY A 83 12.63 1.43 -3.78
N LEU A 84 11.35 1.83 -3.66
CA LEU A 84 10.20 0.97 -3.94
C LEU A 84 10.08 0.67 -5.44
#